data_AF-U7QRK6-F1
#
_entry.id   AF-U7QRK6-F1
#
_cell.length_a   1.000
_cell.length_b   1.000
_cell.length_c   1.000
_cell.angle_alpha   90.00
_cell.angle_beta   90.00
_cell.angle_gamma   90.00
#
_symmetry.space_group_name_H-M   'P 1'
#
loop_
_entity.id
_entity.type
_entity.pdbx_description
1 polymer ?
#
loop_
_entity_poly.entity_id
_entity_poly.type
_entity_poly.pdbx_seq_one_letter_code
_entity_poly.pdbx_strand_id
1 'polypeptide(L)'
;MSHVRCFQWLGGVPELVVPDNLKSATSRACKYDPDVNPTYQQMLEHYNVAVMPARPRKPKDKSKAEVGVQVVERWIMARIRHETFYSLASLNQRTRELLERLNNKVMKKMGYSRAKLFIQIDKPALKPLPTASYSYTLVKKVRVHADYHVEIDKHYYSVPCSLLGIQLEA
;
A
#
# COMPACT_ATOMS: atom_id res chain seq x y z
N MET A 1 -1.17 3.44 -5.90
CA MET A 1 -0.92 2.47 -4.80
C MET A 1 -0.77 3.23 -3.47
N SER A 2 -1.40 2.81 -2.38
CA SER A 2 -1.45 3.58 -1.12
C SER A 2 -0.12 3.63 -0.36
N HIS A 3 0.69 2.56 -0.42
CA HIS A 3 2.01 2.53 0.22
C HIS A 3 2.97 3.58 -0.35
N VAL A 4 2.96 3.78 -1.67
CA VAL A 4 3.74 4.85 -2.33
C VAL A 4 3.42 6.23 -1.75
N ARG A 5 2.13 6.57 -1.64
CA ARG A 5 1.68 7.83 -1.03
C ARG A 5 2.11 7.94 0.44
N CYS A 6 2.09 6.82 1.16
CA CYS A 6 2.54 6.76 2.55
C CYS A 6 4.05 7.04 2.66
N PHE A 7 4.90 6.36 1.87
CA PHE A 7 6.36 6.58 1.90
C PHE A 7 6.72 8.01 1.52
N GLN A 8 6.05 8.57 0.51
CA GLN A 8 6.20 9.97 0.13
C GLN A 8 5.83 10.92 1.29
N TRP A 9 4.73 10.65 1.99
CA TRP A 9 4.30 11.47 3.13
C TRP A 9 5.24 11.35 4.34
N LEU A 10 5.79 10.17 4.59
CA LEU A 10 6.78 9.93 5.64
C LEU A 10 8.14 10.56 5.30
N GLY A 11 8.40 10.84 4.01
CA GLY A 11 9.67 11.36 3.52
C GLY A 11 10.78 10.31 3.49
N GLY A 12 10.42 9.03 3.45
CA GLY A 12 11.35 7.92 3.55
C GLY A 12 10.65 6.57 3.47
N VAL A 13 11.45 5.52 3.38
CA VAL A 13 10.99 4.15 3.17
C VAL A 13 11.34 3.29 4.39
N PRO A 14 10.38 2.54 4.97
CA PRO A 14 10.68 1.60 6.05
C PRO A 14 11.46 0.40 5.51
N GLU A 15 12.21 -0.27 6.39
CA GLU A 15 12.91 -1.51 6.02
C GLU A 15 11.94 -2.68 5.78
N LEU A 16 10.86 -2.72 6.55
CA LEU A 16 9.89 -3.81 6.55
C LEU A 16 8.45 -3.27 6.49
N VAL A 17 7.65 -3.84 5.60
CA VAL A 17 6.20 -3.65 5.58
C VAL A 17 5.52 -4.96 5.97
N VAL A 18 4.61 -4.86 6.93
CA VAL A 18 3.78 -5.97 7.38
C VAL A 18 2.36 -5.72 6.87
N PRO A 19 2.04 -6.13 5.64
CA PRO A 19 0.68 -5.98 5.14
C PRO A 19 -0.24 -6.95 5.88
N ASP A 20 -1.46 -6.51 6.15
CA ASP A 20 -2.55 -7.45 6.38
C ASP A 20 -2.77 -8.25 5.10
N ASN A 21 -3.28 -9.47 5.22
CA ASN A 21 -3.36 -10.48 4.15
C ASN A 21 -4.37 -10.12 3.04
N LEU A 22 -4.23 -8.91 2.49
CA LEU A 22 -5.05 -8.25 1.49
C LEU A 22 -4.77 -8.95 0.16
N LYS A 23 -5.82 -9.29 -0.59
CA LYS A 23 -5.68 -9.88 -1.94
C LYS A 23 -4.85 -9.02 -2.90
N SER A 24 -4.74 -7.71 -2.64
CA SER A 24 -3.91 -6.77 -3.38
C SER A 24 -2.42 -6.84 -3.04
N ALA A 25 -2.05 -7.40 -1.90
CA ALA A 25 -0.66 -7.60 -1.46
C ALA A 25 -0.24 -9.09 -1.57
N THR A 26 -1.14 -10.03 -1.31
CA THR A 26 -0.87 -11.47 -1.29
C THR A 26 -1.92 -12.22 -2.10
N SER A 27 -1.52 -12.94 -3.15
CA SER A 27 -2.38 -13.84 -3.91
C SER A 27 -2.59 -15.17 -3.17
N ARG A 28 -1.56 -15.68 -2.47
CA ARG A 28 -1.64 -16.85 -1.58
C ARG A 28 -0.71 -16.70 -0.37
N ALA A 29 -1.28 -16.70 0.84
CA ALA A 29 -0.50 -16.66 2.07
C ALA A 29 0.16 -18.03 2.34
N CYS A 30 1.48 -18.11 2.26
CA CYS A 30 2.25 -19.31 2.60
C CYS A 30 3.31 -18.99 3.67
N LYS A 31 3.67 -19.99 4.47
CA LYS A 31 4.56 -19.91 5.64
C LYS A 31 6.01 -19.55 5.29
N TYR A 32 6.44 -19.82 4.05
CA TYR A 32 7.83 -19.69 3.60
C TYR A 32 7.98 -18.86 2.32
N ASP A 33 6.95 -18.82 1.49
CA ASP A 33 6.96 -18.13 0.20
C ASP A 33 5.55 -17.61 -0.12
N PRO A 34 5.10 -16.51 0.52
CA PRO A 34 3.83 -15.91 0.18
C PRO A 34 3.88 -15.48 -1.26
N ASP A 35 2.91 -15.93 -2.05
CA ASP A 35 2.79 -15.56 -3.45
C ASP A 35 2.31 -14.09 -3.45
N VAL A 36 3.27 -13.17 -3.52
CA VAL A 36 3.03 -11.73 -3.49
C VAL A 36 2.40 -11.33 -4.81
N ASN A 37 1.44 -10.41 -4.79
CA ASN A 37 0.92 -9.90 -6.06
C ASN A 37 2.11 -9.34 -6.89
N PRO A 38 2.33 -9.74 -8.15
CA PRO A 38 3.48 -9.30 -8.93
C PRO A 38 3.63 -7.77 -8.98
N THR A 39 2.50 -7.07 -9.03
CA THR A 39 2.49 -5.60 -9.03
C THR A 39 2.92 -5.00 -7.68
N TYR A 40 2.63 -5.70 -6.58
CA TYR A 40 3.09 -5.33 -5.25
C TYR A 40 4.57 -5.65 -5.06
N GLN A 41 5.03 -6.79 -5.59
CA GLN A 41 6.44 -7.17 -5.59
C GLN A 41 7.30 -6.15 -6.35
N GLN A 42 6.89 -5.74 -7.55
CA GLN A 42 7.59 -4.68 -8.30
C GLN A 42 7.71 -3.37 -7.50
N MET A 43 6.68 -3.01 -6.73
CA MET A 43 6.78 -1.85 -5.82
C MET A 43 7.81 -2.11 -4.72
N LEU A 44 7.78 -3.28 -4.06
CA LEU A 44 8.71 -3.62 -2.99
C LEU A 44 10.17 -3.59 -3.48
N GLU A 45 10.43 -4.10 -4.67
CA GLU A 45 11.74 -4.06 -5.32
C GLU A 45 12.16 -2.62 -5.64
N HIS A 46 11.27 -1.81 -6.21
CA HIS A 46 11.55 -0.40 -6.54
C HIS A 46 11.96 0.43 -5.31
N TYR A 47 11.31 0.20 -4.17
CA TYR A 47 11.63 0.91 -2.92
C TYR A 47 12.63 0.16 -2.03
N ASN A 48 13.11 -1.02 -2.44
CA ASN A 48 13.99 -1.90 -1.66
C ASN A 48 13.47 -2.18 -0.23
N VAL A 49 12.23 -2.63 -0.17
CA VAL A 49 11.47 -2.90 1.07
C VAL A 49 11.19 -4.38 1.22
N ALA A 50 11.48 -4.93 2.39
CA ALA A 50 11.07 -6.29 2.70
C ALA A 50 9.58 -6.34 3.03
N VAL A 51 8.90 -7.42 2.63
CA VAL A 51 7.52 -7.68 3.02
C VAL A 51 7.44 -8.90 3.92
N MET A 52 6.71 -8.79 5.02
CA MET A 52 6.38 -9.92 5.88
C MET A 52 4.89 -9.92 6.15
N PRO A 53 4.09 -10.65 5.35
CA PRO A 53 2.64 -10.71 5.55
C PRO A 53 2.27 -11.22 6.95
N ALA A 54 1.27 -10.60 7.57
CA ALA A 54 0.76 -11.06 8.86
C ALA A 54 0.19 -12.48 8.76
N ARG A 55 0.45 -13.34 9.76
CA ARG A 55 0.02 -14.74 9.70
C ARG A 55 -1.51 -14.84 9.76
N PRO A 56 -2.14 -15.67 8.90
CA PRO A 56 -3.57 -15.94 8.99
C PRO A 56 -3.97 -16.40 10.39
N ARG A 57 -5.05 -15.83 10.94
CA ARG A 57 -5.61 -16.18 12.27
C ARG A 57 -4.66 -15.94 13.46
N LYS A 58 -3.66 -15.08 13.32
CA LYS A 58 -2.79 -14.63 14.43
C LYS A 58 -2.93 -13.11 14.65
N PRO A 59 -3.93 -12.67 15.44
CA PRO A 59 -4.22 -11.24 15.64
C PRO A 59 -3.09 -10.45 16.32
N LYS A 60 -2.14 -11.14 16.98
CA LYS A 60 -1.02 -10.48 17.67
C LYS A 60 -0.04 -9.80 16.72
N ASP A 61 0.13 -10.32 15.50
CA ASP A 61 1.16 -9.85 14.54
C ASP A 61 0.88 -8.44 14.02
N LYS A 62 -0.38 -8.00 14.06
CA LYS A 62 -0.83 -6.68 13.59
C LYS A 62 -1.67 -5.91 14.61
N SER A 63 -1.63 -6.30 15.88
CA SER A 63 -2.52 -5.77 16.92
C SER A 63 -2.51 -4.23 17.05
N LYS A 64 -1.40 -3.58 16.71
CA LYS A 64 -1.28 -2.11 16.71
C LYS A 64 -1.97 -1.43 15.52
N ALA A 65 -2.06 -2.10 14.38
CA ALA A 65 -2.69 -1.55 13.17
C ALA A 65 -4.19 -1.35 13.37
N GLU A 66 -4.88 -2.32 13.97
CA GLU A 66 -6.33 -2.25 14.24
C GLU A 66 -6.66 -1.09 15.19
N VAL A 67 -5.90 -0.93 16.26
CA VAL A 67 -6.06 0.21 17.18
C VAL A 67 -5.78 1.53 16.44
N GLY A 68 -4.79 1.55 15.55
CA GLY A 68 -4.50 2.71 14.68
C GLY A 68 -5.69 3.09 13.81
N VAL A 69 -6.31 2.12 13.14
CA VAL A 69 -7.52 2.33 12.31
C VAL A 69 -8.65 2.91 13.15
N GLN A 70 -8.95 2.31 14.30
CA GLN A 70 -10.01 2.83 15.19
C GLN A 70 -9.75 4.27 15.68
N VAL A 71 -8.48 4.67 15.83
CA VAL A 71 -8.11 6.04 16.17
C VAL A 71 -8.42 6.97 14.99
N VAL A 72 -8.03 6.58 13.77
CA VAL A 72 -8.32 7.36 12.56
C VAL A 72 -9.83 7.51 12.33
N GLU A 73 -10.60 6.42 12.44
CA GLU A 73 -12.05 6.44 12.33
C GLU A 73 -12.69 7.43 13.32
N ARG A 74 -12.28 7.37 14.59
CA ARG A 74 -12.82 8.26 15.64
C ARG A 74 -12.43 9.72 15.47
N TRP A 75 -11.22 10.01 15.02
CA TRP A 75 -10.70 11.39 14.96
C TRP A 75 -10.97 12.09 13.63
N ILE A 76 -11.14 11.31 12.56
CA ILE A 76 -11.38 11.82 11.21
C ILE A 76 -12.81 11.51 10.79
N MET A 77 -13.14 10.24 10.56
CA MET A 77 -14.42 9.84 9.96
C MET A 77 -15.62 10.27 10.80
N ALA A 78 -15.59 10.00 12.11
CA ALA A 78 -16.66 10.41 13.01
C ALA A 78 -16.81 11.93 13.07
N ARG A 79 -15.74 12.71 12.82
CA ARG A 79 -15.77 14.16 12.92
C ARG A 79 -16.36 14.84 11.69
N ILE A 80 -16.17 14.23 10.52
CA ILE A 80 -16.71 14.72 9.24
C ILE A 80 -18.07 14.10 8.87
N ARG A 81 -18.63 13.19 9.68
CA ARG A 81 -19.85 12.42 9.37
C ARG A 81 -21.12 13.25 9.11
N HIS A 82 -21.12 14.51 9.53
CA HIS A 82 -22.22 15.46 9.32
C HIS A 82 -21.80 16.67 8.46
N GLU A 83 -20.58 16.63 7.91
CA GLU A 83 -20.09 17.64 6.96
C GLU A 83 -20.46 17.18 5.54
N THR A 84 -20.95 18.10 4.70
CA THR A 84 -21.25 17.82 3.28
C THR A 84 -20.11 18.35 2.41
N PHE A 85 -19.63 17.53 1.48
CA PHE A 85 -18.55 17.90 0.56
C PHE A 85 -19.04 17.86 -0.88
N TYR A 86 -18.74 18.91 -1.63
CA TYR A 86 -19.10 19.03 -3.06
C TYR A 86 -17.95 18.65 -4.00
N SER A 87 -16.80 18.25 -3.46
CA SER A 87 -15.67 17.78 -4.26
C SER A 87 -14.79 16.81 -3.46
N LEU A 88 -14.09 15.92 -4.18
CA LEU A 88 -13.07 15.08 -3.57
C LEU A 88 -11.89 15.91 -3.02
N ALA A 89 -11.59 17.05 -3.65
CA ALA A 89 -10.54 17.95 -3.20
C ALA A 89 -10.84 18.53 -1.81
N SER A 90 -12.07 19.00 -1.57
CA SER A 90 -12.47 19.56 -0.27
C SER A 90 -12.50 18.49 0.82
N LEU A 91 -12.96 17.26 0.52
CA LEU A 91 -12.88 16.13 1.43
C LEU A 91 -11.42 15.78 1.80
N ASN A 92 -10.54 15.71 0.81
CA ASN A 92 -9.12 15.43 1.03
C ASN A 92 -8.45 16.52 1.86
N GLN A 93 -8.77 17.80 1.60
CA GLN A 93 -8.25 18.92 2.38
C GLN A 93 -8.66 18.82 3.84
N ARG A 94 -9.96 18.61 4.09
CA ARG A 94 -10.49 18.44 5.43
C ARG A 94 -9.88 17.25 6.16
N THR A 95 -9.67 16.14 5.44
CA THR A 95 -9.00 14.95 5.98
C THR A 95 -7.55 15.25 6.40
N ARG A 96 -6.80 16.03 5.61
CA ARG A 96 -5.42 16.43 5.95
C ARG A 96 -5.36 17.28 7.21
N GLU A 97 -6.25 18.26 7.35
CA GLU A 97 -6.33 19.10 8.56
C GLU A 97 -6.56 18.26 9.82
N LEU A 98 -7.50 17.30 9.76
CA LEU A 98 -7.79 16.43 10.88
C LEU A 98 -6.64 15.46 11.18
N LEU A 99 -5.95 14.97 10.14
CA LEU A 99 -4.77 14.12 10.27
C LEU A 99 -3.62 14.87 10.96
N GLU A 100 -3.34 16.11 10.57
CA GLU A 100 -2.33 16.95 11.22
C GLU A 100 -2.66 17.19 12.70
N ARG A 101 -3.92 17.51 13.00
CA ARG A 101 -4.38 17.66 14.39
C ARG A 101 -4.24 16.37 15.19
N LEU A 102 -4.58 15.23 14.61
CA LEU A 102 -4.44 13.92 15.24
C LEU A 102 -2.96 13.61 15.56
N ASN A 103 -2.06 13.86 14.61
CA ASN A 103 -0.64 13.54 14.75
C ASN A 103 0.08 14.49 15.73
N ASN A 104 -0.31 15.76 15.78
CA ASN A 104 0.27 16.75 16.70
C ASN A 104 -0.31 16.69 18.12
N LYS A 105 -1.43 16.01 18.33
CA LYS A 105 -2.03 15.88 19.66
C LYS A 105 -1.14 15.07 20.61
N VAL A 106 -0.87 15.63 21.79
CA VAL A 106 -0.16 14.94 22.87
C VAL A 106 -0.97 13.75 23.38
N MET A 107 -0.32 12.59 23.46
CA MET A 107 -0.93 11.37 23.97
C MET A 107 -0.84 11.33 25.50
N LYS A 108 -2.01 11.26 26.17
CA LYS A 108 -2.12 11.35 27.64
C LYS A 108 -1.16 10.45 28.42
N LYS A 109 -0.94 9.21 27.96
CA LYS A 109 -0.08 8.24 28.67
C LYS A 109 1.42 8.46 28.45
N MET A 110 1.81 9.15 27.38
CA MET A 110 3.19 9.17 26.91
C MET A 110 3.82 10.57 26.97
N GLY A 111 3.01 11.64 27.10
CA GLY A 111 3.52 13.02 27.17
C GLY A 111 4.04 13.59 25.84
N TYR A 112 4.14 12.76 24.80
CA TYR A 112 4.56 13.14 23.45
C TYR A 112 3.41 13.04 22.45
N SER A 113 3.49 13.82 21.36
CA SER A 113 2.64 13.65 20.19
C SER A 113 3.18 12.56 19.27
N ARG A 114 2.33 12.02 18.39
CA ARG A 114 2.75 11.03 17.39
C ARG A 114 3.78 11.61 16.44
N ALA A 115 3.58 12.86 16.00
CA ALA A 115 4.52 13.57 15.15
C ALA A 115 5.90 13.73 15.81
N LYS A 116 5.95 14.05 17.12
CA LYS A 116 7.21 14.18 17.84
C LYS A 116 7.94 12.85 17.97
N LEU A 117 7.23 11.77 18.30
CA LEU A 117 7.83 10.43 18.35
C LEU A 117 8.33 9.98 16.98
N PHE A 118 7.56 10.22 15.92
CA PHE A 118 7.95 9.92 14.55
C PHE A 118 9.28 10.60 14.19
N ILE A 119 9.42 11.90 14.47
CA ILE A 119 10.66 12.63 14.19
C ILE A 119 11.84 12.09 14.99
N GLN A 120 11.62 11.69 16.24
CA GLN A 120 12.70 11.23 17.14
C GLN A 120 13.15 9.79 16.89
N ILE A 121 12.23 8.91 16.50
CA ILE A 121 12.46 7.46 16.49
C ILE A 121 12.41 6.92 15.06
N ASP A 122 11.31 7.15 14.36
CA ASP A 122 11.04 6.50 13.08
C ASP A 122 11.80 7.18 11.93
N LYS A 123 11.72 8.51 11.83
CA LYS A 123 12.35 9.31 10.76
C LYS A 123 13.85 9.02 10.55
N PRO A 124 14.70 8.94 11.60
CA PRO A 124 16.11 8.60 11.40
C PRO A 124 16.36 7.15 10.97
N ALA A 125 15.39 6.24 11.20
CA ALA A 125 15.48 4.85 10.78
C ALA A 125 14.97 4.59 9.35
N LEU A 126 14.38 5.61 8.69
CA LEU A 126 13.89 5.47 7.32
C LEU A 126 15.05 5.50 6.31
N LYS A 127 14.96 4.63 5.31
CA LYS A 127 15.79 4.69 4.11
C LYS A 127 15.36 5.89 3.23
N PRO A 128 16.27 6.47 2.44
CA PRO A 128 15.91 7.54 1.52
C PRO A 128 14.91 7.07 0.46
N LEU A 129 14.09 8.00 -0.04
CA LEU A 129 13.22 7.74 -1.19
C LEU A 129 14.06 7.62 -2.48
N PRO A 130 13.72 6.69 -3.38
CA PRO A 130 14.29 6.65 -4.73
C PRO A 130 14.00 7.96 -5.49
N THR A 131 14.93 8.38 -6.35
CA THR A 131 14.79 9.60 -7.16
C THR A 131 13.57 9.55 -8.09
N ALA A 132 13.29 8.39 -8.67
CA ALA A 132 12.12 8.15 -9.49
C ALA A 132 10.98 7.59 -8.64
N SER A 133 9.78 8.15 -8.80
CA SER A 133 8.57 7.54 -8.21
C SER A 133 8.21 6.26 -8.95
N TYR A 134 7.75 5.25 -8.20
CA TYR A 134 7.22 4.02 -8.79
C TYR A 134 6.01 4.31 -9.68
N SER A 135 6.09 3.90 -10.94
CA SER A 135 4.96 3.87 -11.85
C SER A 135 4.26 2.52 -11.72
N TYR A 136 2.94 2.56 -11.55
CA TYR A 136 2.15 1.33 -11.46
C TYR A 136 2.07 0.67 -12.83
N THR A 137 2.55 -0.57 -12.92
CA THR A 137 2.38 -1.43 -14.09
C THR A 137 1.37 -2.52 -13.76
N LEU A 138 0.27 -2.60 -14.51
CA LEU A 138 -0.66 -3.72 -14.38
C LEU A 138 -0.01 -4.94 -15.03
N VAL A 139 0.16 -6.02 -14.27
CA VAL A 139 0.59 -7.31 -14.81
C VAL A 139 -0.63 -8.23 -14.92
N LYS A 140 -0.99 -8.63 -16.14
CA LYS A 140 -2.06 -9.57 -16.44
C LYS A 140 -1.47 -10.84 -17.04
N LYS A 141 -1.82 -11.98 -16.45
CA LYS A 141 -1.54 -13.27 -17.09
C LYS A 141 -2.52 -13.49 -18.24
N VAL A 142 -2.01 -13.55 -19.46
CA VAL A 142 -2.77 -13.75 -20.68
C VAL A 142 -2.33 -15.06 -21.35
N ARG A 143 -3.25 -15.75 -22.01
CA ARG A 143 -2.92 -16.94 -22.80
C ARG A 143 -2.98 -16.57 -24.27
N VAL A 144 -1.97 -16.99 -25.03
CA VAL A 144 -1.97 -16.78 -26.48
C VAL A 144 -3.06 -17.63 -27.10
N HIS A 145 -4.02 -16.97 -27.75
CA HIS A 145 -5.12 -17.60 -28.46
C HIS A 145 -4.62 -18.24 -29.77
N ALA A 146 -5.43 -19.13 -30.34
CA ALA A 146 -5.10 -19.85 -31.57
C ALA A 146 -4.86 -18.94 -32.79
N ASP A 147 -5.36 -17.71 -32.72
CA ASP A 147 -5.18 -16.63 -33.69
C ASP A 147 -3.87 -15.84 -33.49
N TYR A 148 -2.98 -16.27 -32.58
CA TYR A 148 -1.72 -15.60 -32.23
C TYR A 148 -1.90 -14.21 -31.62
N HIS A 149 -3.03 -13.97 -30.94
CA HIS A 149 -3.27 -12.74 -30.20
C HIS A 149 -3.42 -12.98 -28.70
N VAL A 150 -3.17 -11.92 -27.93
CA VAL A 150 -3.52 -11.83 -26.51
C VAL A 150 -4.49 -10.68 -26.29
N GLU A 151 -5.49 -10.90 -25.43
CA GLU A 151 -6.50 -9.88 -25.11
C GLU A 151 -6.12 -9.10 -23.84
N ILE A 152 -5.90 -7.80 -23.99
CA ILE A 152 -5.66 -6.85 -22.91
C ILE A 152 -6.69 -5.73 -23.02
N ASP A 153 -7.51 -5.57 -21.99
CA ASP A 153 -8.56 -4.55 -21.92
C ASP A 153 -9.43 -4.46 -23.20
N LYS A 154 -9.90 -5.63 -23.69
CA LYS A 154 -10.69 -5.79 -24.93
C LYS A 154 -9.97 -5.42 -26.24
N HIS A 155 -8.66 -5.21 -26.18
CA HIS A 155 -7.82 -5.00 -27.36
C HIS A 155 -6.94 -6.23 -27.59
N TYR A 156 -6.74 -6.57 -28.86
CA TYR A 156 -5.93 -7.72 -29.28
C TYR A 156 -4.55 -7.26 -29.72
N TYR A 157 -3.53 -7.90 -29.18
CA TYR A 157 -2.14 -7.65 -29.52
C TYR A 157 -1.53 -8.90 -30.14
N SER A 158 -0.94 -8.77 -31.33
CA SER A 158 -0.30 -9.88 -32.01
C SER A 158 0.98 -10.29 -31.29
N VAL A 159 1.22 -11.59 -31.20
CA VAL A 159 2.44 -12.17 -30.62
C VAL A 159 3.06 -13.19 -31.58
N PRO A 160 4.37 -13.46 -31.48
CA PRO A 160 5.02 -14.48 -32.30
C PRO A 160 4.32 -15.83 -32.22
N CYS A 161 4.17 -16.52 -33.36
CA CYS A 161 3.48 -17.82 -33.43
C CYS A 161 4.16 -18.91 -32.59
N SER A 162 5.45 -18.75 -32.27
CA SER A 162 6.20 -19.62 -31.36
C SER A 162 5.65 -19.63 -29.93
N LEU A 163 4.82 -18.65 -29.56
CA LEU A 163 4.22 -18.51 -28.23
C LEU A 163 2.80 -19.10 -28.15
N LEU A 164 2.34 -19.78 -29.19
CA LEU A 164 0.99 -20.34 -29.25
C LEU A 164 0.69 -21.24 -28.03
N GLY A 165 -0.42 -20.97 -27.34
CA GLY A 165 -0.88 -21.73 -26.19
C GLY A 165 -0.09 -21.50 -24.89
N ILE A 166 1.02 -20.74 -24.94
CA ILE A 166 1.82 -20.35 -23.78
C ILE A 166 1.10 -19.26 -22.99
N GLN A 167 1.27 -19.29 -21.67
CA GLN A 167 0.81 -18.24 -20.78
C GLN A 167 1.91 -17.18 -20.62
N LEU A 168 1.58 -15.93 -20.92
CA LEU A 168 2.47 -14.79 -20.88
C LEU A 168 2.04 -13.82 -19.77
N GLU A 169 2.98 -12.97 -19.35
CA GLU A 169 2.70 -11.79 -18.52
C GLU A 169 2.71 -10.55 -19.41
N ALA A 170 1.62 -9.79 -19.39
CA ALA A 170 1.41 -8.59 -20.19
C ALA A 170 1.05 -7.39 -19.32
#